data_AF-A0A4R6IPB6-F1
#
_entry.id   AF-A0A4R6IPB6-F1
#
_cell.length_a   1.000
_cell.length_b   1.000
_cell.length_c   1.000
_cell.angle_alpha   90.00
_cell.angle_beta   90.00
_cell.angle_gamma   90.00
#
_symmetry.space_group_name_H-M   'P 1'
#
loop_
_entity.id
_entity.type
_entity.pdbx_description
1 polymer ?
#
loop_
_entity_poly.entity_id
_entity_poly.type
_entity_poly.pdbx_seq_one_letter_code
_entity_poly.pdbx_strand_id
1 'polypeptide(L)'
;MKQLTYVPLVLFALFSPIVNLAQEKNADRLLNEYIISIDSAFQRADTVDFNKLIPLAELQSFYQATVNKKFERKAGLHRIIKVQGDSAFALITGAVLYGNSGDETNTSVIYSGIYKFKKINGSWIIAEKLAIDRLNKIKRQSLNLKVTPGAGIIVSDTLTIDVSDPLGFAVRFNHHALISGLTSNGQKLNYLAGGGLLWVNTQLRGIQKIVLNYSLAIEKDDNNRNSGYFGDIFGHVRNQYCWHPFFSFSSANDRADFSVHAEIPATYGISTTLPQQEAVEGQHKIVSAKSDGPIFALGLYYDKEWETTISKKDDIALVVYATKDFRPDHELLYQQFSKVYDTLQRNFGKPQGNYFGILQDRSSGGNGWKNRSNSVIIAAETGGYIITDKPSPRAIFGHEIAHQWTNPNGAATNFLTEGWATYAESILLKETYGDTIVRTFFKSQKLNYINGKFDGHADLLNDYGNSGVSYSKGSWLFYLLQQYVGEQKLAATMSAFSKLTNQSVKTFIAQLNINTGKDLELFVNSWLHSKVIPTLSVEQAKNTLTIIQESDVFIFPLTVQATLKNGKTLKKKIVLSSRTQTVHFDGGTILSYKLDPDDAALFFSK
;
A
#
# COMPACT_ATOMS: atom_id res chain seq x y z
N MET A 1 60.64 69.21 9.30
CA MET A 1 59.62 69.74 8.37
C MET A 1 59.04 68.59 7.56
N LYS A 2 57.89 68.04 7.96
CA LYS A 2 56.73 67.62 7.14
C LYS A 2 55.77 66.76 7.97
N GLN A 3 54.49 67.06 7.79
CA GLN A 3 53.30 66.66 8.54
C GLN A 3 53.10 65.15 8.71
N LEU A 4 52.61 64.75 9.90
CA LEU A 4 51.80 63.55 10.10
C LEU A 4 50.32 63.93 10.02
N THR A 5 49.58 63.21 9.19
CA THR A 5 48.14 63.37 8.95
C THR A 5 47.33 62.38 9.80
N TYR A 6 46.24 62.89 10.35
CA TYR A 6 45.18 62.17 11.09
C TYR A 6 44.39 61.17 10.22
N VAL A 7 43.95 60.05 10.82
CA VAL A 7 42.76 59.27 10.43
C VAL A 7 42.02 58.84 11.71
N PRO A 8 40.68 58.99 11.82
CA PRO A 8 39.94 58.79 13.08
C PRO A 8 39.47 57.34 13.29
N LEU A 9 39.29 57.00 14.57
CA LEU A 9 38.63 55.81 15.10
C LEU A 9 37.19 55.67 14.57
N VAL A 10 36.84 54.50 14.02
CA VAL A 10 35.45 54.08 13.82
C VAL A 10 35.10 53.08 14.92
N LEU A 11 34.15 53.45 15.78
CA LEU A 11 33.52 52.59 16.78
C LEU A 11 32.88 51.37 16.11
N PHE A 12 33.32 50.16 16.46
CA PHE A 12 32.51 48.95 16.29
C PHE A 12 31.40 48.95 17.35
N ALA A 13 30.16 49.14 16.90
CA ALA A 13 28.98 48.91 17.73
C ALA A 13 28.84 47.40 18.00
N LEU A 14 29.10 46.99 19.23
CA LEU A 14 28.73 45.68 19.77
C LEU A 14 27.20 45.58 19.77
N PHE A 15 26.62 44.88 18.80
CA PHE A 15 25.21 44.49 18.88
C PHE A 15 25.07 43.40 19.96
N SER A 16 24.41 43.78 21.05
CA SER A 16 24.19 42.96 22.25
C SER A 16 23.43 41.65 21.96
N PRO A 17 23.87 40.50 22.50
CA PRO A 17 23.15 39.21 22.40
C PRO A 17 21.77 39.22 23.10
N ILE A 18 21.47 40.25 23.90
CA ILE A 18 20.22 40.38 24.67
C ILE A 18 19.01 40.71 23.77
N VAL A 19 19.21 41.46 22.68
CA VAL A 19 18.11 41.85 21.77
C VAL A 19 17.63 40.67 20.93
N ASN A 20 18.55 39.79 20.53
CA ASN A 20 18.24 38.59 19.74
C ASN A 20 17.43 37.57 20.57
N LEU A 21 17.80 37.37 21.83
CA LEU A 21 17.08 36.49 22.77
C LEU A 21 15.65 36.97 23.08
N ALA A 22 15.42 38.28 23.16
CA ALA A 22 14.08 38.83 23.40
C ALA A 22 13.18 38.74 22.16
N GLN A 23 13.75 38.96 20.96
CA GLN A 23 13.03 38.80 19.69
C GLN A 23 12.70 37.33 19.40
N GLU A 24 13.61 36.40 19.67
CA GLU A 24 13.36 34.94 19.56
C GLU A 24 12.26 34.49 20.54
N LYS A 25 12.34 34.88 21.82
CA LYS A 25 11.28 34.56 22.81
C LYS A 25 9.89 35.12 22.44
N ASN A 26 9.84 36.30 21.81
CA ASN A 26 8.58 36.90 21.37
C ASN A 26 8.03 36.23 20.09
N ALA A 27 8.91 35.82 19.17
CA ALA A 27 8.53 35.08 17.97
C ALA A 27 7.96 33.70 18.31
N ASP A 28 8.53 33.01 19.30
CA ASP A 28 8.01 31.76 19.85
C ASP A 28 6.63 31.95 20.47
N ARG A 29 6.40 33.06 21.18
CA ARG A 29 5.09 33.38 21.78
C ARG A 29 4.00 33.56 20.73
N LEU A 30 4.24 34.38 19.70
CA LEU A 30 3.25 34.64 18.65
C LEU A 30 2.94 33.38 17.82
N LEU A 31 3.95 32.55 17.54
CA LEU A 31 3.72 31.26 16.89
C LEU A 31 2.86 30.35 17.77
N ASN A 32 3.16 30.29 19.07
CA ASN A 32 2.41 29.48 20.01
C ASN A 32 0.94 29.94 20.14
N GLU A 33 0.68 31.25 20.23
CA GLU A 33 -0.68 31.82 20.22
C GLU A 33 -1.46 31.46 18.95
N TYR A 34 -0.80 31.48 17.80
CA TYR A 34 -1.40 31.06 16.53
C TYR A 34 -1.73 29.57 16.50
N ILE A 35 -0.84 28.71 17.01
CA ILE A 35 -1.10 27.27 17.14
C ILE A 35 -2.27 27.00 18.10
N ILE A 36 -2.35 27.69 19.23
CA ILE A 36 -3.49 27.59 20.16
C ILE A 36 -4.82 27.97 19.47
N SER A 37 -4.78 28.98 18.60
CA SER A 37 -5.95 29.38 17.82
C SER A 37 -6.38 28.29 16.84
N ILE A 38 -5.43 27.62 16.20
CA ILE A 38 -5.66 26.46 15.33
C ILE A 38 -6.30 25.31 16.14
N ASP A 39 -5.74 24.96 17.29
CA ASP A 39 -6.28 23.90 18.17
C ASP A 39 -7.70 24.22 18.65
N SER A 40 -7.97 25.49 18.94
CA SER A 40 -9.32 25.95 19.32
C SER A 40 -10.30 25.84 18.16
N ALA A 41 -9.89 26.25 16.94
CA ALA A 41 -10.73 26.14 15.75
C ALA A 41 -11.00 24.68 15.35
N PHE A 42 -10.00 23.80 15.48
CA PHE A 42 -10.16 22.37 15.20
C PHE A 42 -11.24 21.71 16.05
N GLN A 43 -11.38 22.11 17.31
CA GLN A 43 -12.40 21.56 18.22
C GLN A 43 -13.81 22.08 17.91
N ARG A 44 -13.92 23.31 17.38
CA ARG A 44 -15.21 23.89 16.99
C ARG A 44 -15.80 23.14 15.79
N ALA A 45 -17.06 23.42 15.49
CA ALA A 45 -17.73 22.99 14.26
C ALA A 45 -17.93 24.20 13.33
N ASP A 46 -16.86 24.96 13.09
CA ASP A 46 -16.88 26.20 12.31
C ASP A 46 -15.83 26.13 11.19
N THR A 47 -16.31 25.82 9.98
CA THR A 47 -15.46 25.63 8.80
C THR A 47 -14.94 26.95 8.25
N VAL A 48 -15.65 28.05 8.46
CA VAL A 48 -15.20 29.38 8.03
C VAL A 48 -14.01 29.82 8.88
N ASP A 49 -14.08 29.64 10.19
CA ASP A 49 -13.00 29.98 11.12
C ASP A 49 -11.76 29.09 10.92
N PHE A 50 -11.94 27.77 10.83
CA PHE A 50 -10.83 26.84 10.56
C PHE A 50 -10.11 27.16 9.25
N ASN A 51 -10.85 27.44 8.17
CA ASN A 51 -10.27 27.72 6.86
C ASN A 51 -9.48 29.05 6.83
N LYS A 52 -9.79 30.03 7.69
CA LYS A 52 -8.99 31.26 7.83
C LYS A 52 -7.61 30.98 8.42
N LEU A 53 -7.51 30.00 9.32
CA LEU A 53 -6.26 29.65 10.00
C LEU A 53 -5.44 28.62 9.21
N ILE A 54 -6.10 27.72 8.47
CA ILE A 54 -5.45 26.61 7.76
C ILE A 54 -5.60 26.79 6.24
N PRO A 55 -4.59 27.32 5.52
CA PRO A 55 -4.65 27.54 4.08
C PRO A 55 -4.35 26.27 3.24
N LEU A 56 -4.53 25.08 3.81
CA LEU A 56 -4.24 23.80 3.16
C LEU A 56 -5.53 23.12 2.71
N ALA A 57 -5.82 23.14 1.41
CA ALA A 57 -7.09 22.68 0.83
C ALA A 57 -7.48 21.24 1.22
N GLU A 58 -6.50 20.34 1.31
CA GLU A 58 -6.71 18.95 1.77
C GLU A 58 -7.24 18.91 3.21
N LEU A 59 -6.65 19.70 4.12
CA LEU A 59 -7.09 19.78 5.51
C LEU A 59 -8.44 20.47 5.66
N GLN A 60 -8.71 21.50 4.85
CA GLN A 60 -10.01 22.17 4.83
C GLN A 60 -11.12 21.19 4.41
N SER A 61 -10.86 20.41 3.36
CA SER A 61 -11.78 19.40 2.85
C SER A 61 -12.01 18.28 3.86
N PHE A 62 -10.92 17.80 4.49
CA PHE A 62 -10.97 16.85 5.59
C PHE A 62 -11.81 17.37 6.75
N TYR A 63 -11.50 18.57 7.25
CA TYR A 63 -12.19 19.18 8.37
C TYR A 63 -13.69 19.35 8.08
N GLN A 64 -14.04 19.88 6.91
CA GLN A 64 -15.43 19.97 6.45
C GLN A 64 -16.13 18.60 6.47
N ALA A 65 -15.47 17.54 6.01
CA ALA A 65 -16.02 16.19 6.04
C ALA A 65 -16.27 15.71 7.49
N THR A 66 -15.36 15.98 8.42
CA THR A 66 -15.58 15.63 9.84
C THR A 66 -16.74 16.42 10.47
N VAL A 67 -16.91 17.69 10.11
CA VAL A 67 -18.02 18.54 10.59
C VAL A 67 -19.35 18.03 10.04
N ASN A 68 -19.40 17.72 8.74
CA ASN A 68 -20.60 17.16 8.10
C ASN A 68 -21.03 15.83 8.71
N LYS A 69 -20.06 14.98 9.07
CA LYS A 69 -20.30 13.70 9.75
C LYS A 69 -20.59 13.86 11.25
N LYS A 70 -20.51 15.07 11.79
CA LYS A 70 -20.68 15.40 13.22
C LYS A 70 -19.73 14.61 14.13
N PHE A 71 -18.54 14.28 13.63
CA PHE A 71 -17.51 13.65 14.45
C PHE A 71 -16.99 14.65 15.49
N GLU A 72 -16.79 14.18 16.71
CA GLU A 72 -16.13 14.95 17.75
C GLU A 72 -14.65 15.14 17.39
N ARG A 73 -14.12 16.32 17.69
CA ARG A 73 -12.72 16.69 17.44
C ARG A 73 -12.12 17.19 18.75
N LYS A 74 -11.02 16.60 19.19
CA LYS A 74 -10.26 17.02 20.37
C LYS A 74 -8.89 17.53 19.93
N ALA A 75 -8.50 18.71 20.42
CA ALA A 75 -7.13 19.16 20.25
C ALA A 75 -6.19 18.28 21.08
N GLY A 76 -5.01 18.02 20.55
CA GLY A 76 -3.96 17.28 21.22
C GLY A 76 -2.87 18.21 21.73
N LEU A 77 -1.67 17.66 21.85
CA LEU A 77 -0.48 18.41 22.22
C LEU A 77 0.13 19.07 20.98
N HIS A 78 0.73 20.25 21.18
CA HIS A 78 1.57 20.90 20.19
C HIS A 78 2.97 21.18 20.75
N ARG A 79 3.94 21.33 19.85
CA ARG A 79 5.31 21.71 20.20
C ARG A 79 6.01 22.41 19.05
N ILE A 80 6.54 23.60 19.30
CA ILE A 80 7.50 24.22 18.39
C ILE A 80 8.80 23.39 18.45
N ILE A 81 9.15 22.74 17.35
CA ILE A 81 10.32 21.87 17.24
C ILE A 81 11.56 22.71 16.96
N LYS A 82 11.45 23.66 16.02
CA LYS A 82 12.59 24.48 15.58
C LYS A 82 12.11 25.78 14.93
N VAL A 83 12.78 26.89 15.24
CA VAL A 83 12.63 28.18 14.53
C VAL A 83 13.96 28.53 13.84
N GLN A 84 13.88 28.99 12.60
CA GLN A 84 15.02 29.34 11.74
C GLN A 84 14.65 30.56 10.88
N GLY A 85 15.03 31.76 11.33
CA GLY A 85 14.67 33.00 10.65
C GLY A 85 13.15 33.11 10.45
N ASP A 86 12.71 33.28 9.21
CA ASP A 86 11.29 33.40 8.84
C ASP A 86 10.59 32.05 8.63
N SER A 87 11.18 30.94 9.09
CA SER A 87 10.57 29.61 9.05
C SER A 87 10.55 28.96 10.43
N ALA A 88 9.48 28.23 10.72
CA ALA A 88 9.38 27.42 11.91
C ALA A 88 8.77 26.06 11.61
N PHE A 89 9.02 25.09 12.48
CA PHE A 89 8.47 23.75 12.40
C PHE A 89 7.81 23.44 13.74
N ALA A 90 6.54 23.05 13.71
CA ALA A 90 5.83 22.66 14.92
C ALA A 90 5.07 21.36 14.70
N LEU A 91 5.07 20.54 15.74
CA LEU A 91 4.16 19.42 15.88
C LEU A 91 2.80 19.96 16.30
N ILE A 92 1.75 19.58 15.59
CA ILE A 92 0.36 19.82 15.99
C ILE A 92 -0.34 18.47 15.96
N THR A 93 -1.03 18.11 17.03
CA THR A 93 -1.80 16.86 17.11
C THR A 93 -3.25 17.15 17.49
N GLY A 94 -4.15 16.28 17.06
CA GLY A 94 -5.57 16.31 17.42
C GLY A 94 -6.22 14.99 17.05
N ALA A 95 -7.32 14.65 17.72
CA ALA A 95 -8.06 13.42 17.50
C ALA A 95 -9.45 13.71 16.91
N VAL A 96 -9.82 12.96 15.87
CA VAL A 96 -11.20 12.87 15.37
C VAL A 96 -11.78 11.57 15.90
N LEU A 97 -12.80 11.67 16.74
CA LEU A 97 -13.32 10.54 17.49
C LEU A 97 -14.52 9.92 16.77
N TYR A 98 -14.37 8.67 16.35
CA TYR A 98 -15.40 7.82 15.76
C TYR A 98 -14.87 6.38 15.60
N GLY A 99 -15.76 5.39 15.67
CA GLY A 99 -15.36 4.00 15.52
C GLY A 99 -14.50 3.53 16.70
N ASN A 100 -13.37 2.90 16.41
CA ASN A 100 -12.41 2.43 17.41
C ASN A 100 -11.09 3.23 17.35
N SER A 101 -10.18 3.04 18.31
CA SER A 101 -8.96 3.87 18.40
C SER A 101 -8.03 3.76 17.19
N GLY A 102 -8.11 2.65 16.45
CA GLY A 102 -7.43 2.48 15.17
C GLY A 102 -7.98 3.39 14.07
N ASP A 103 -9.31 3.46 13.94
CA ASP A 103 -9.99 4.33 12.97
C ASP A 103 -9.76 5.80 13.30
N GLU A 104 -9.88 6.13 14.58
CA GLU A 104 -9.56 7.47 15.11
C GLU A 104 -8.13 7.84 14.78
N THR A 105 -7.16 6.95 15.01
CA THR A 105 -5.75 7.16 14.66
C THR A 105 -5.58 7.42 13.15
N ASN A 106 -6.14 6.57 12.29
CA ASN A 106 -6.00 6.69 10.84
C ASN A 106 -6.59 7.97 10.25
N THR A 107 -7.70 8.44 10.80
CA THR A 107 -8.32 9.69 10.37
C THR A 107 -7.59 10.89 10.95
N SER A 108 -7.19 10.80 12.21
CA SER A 108 -6.54 11.90 12.93
C SER A 108 -5.19 12.27 12.32
N VAL A 109 -4.43 11.31 11.78
CA VAL A 109 -3.15 11.59 11.11
C VAL A 109 -3.28 12.43 9.84
N ILE A 110 -4.49 12.66 9.32
CA ILE A 110 -4.69 13.67 8.26
C ILE A 110 -4.46 15.07 8.86
N TYR A 111 -4.94 15.35 10.07
CA TYR A 111 -4.68 16.60 10.80
C TYR A 111 -3.37 16.58 11.61
N SER A 112 -3.12 15.55 12.40
CA SER A 112 -1.90 15.43 13.20
C SER A 112 -0.66 15.34 12.31
N GLY A 113 0.38 16.10 12.63
CA GLY A 113 1.60 16.09 11.84
C GLY A 113 2.60 17.18 12.22
N ILE A 114 3.68 17.22 11.45
CA ILE A 114 4.67 18.29 11.54
C ILE A 114 4.36 19.34 10.47
N TYR A 115 4.12 20.56 10.91
CA TYR A 115 3.77 21.70 10.08
C TYR A 115 4.96 22.63 9.94
N LYS A 116 5.17 23.11 8.72
CA LYS A 116 6.08 24.21 8.47
C LYS A 116 5.30 25.51 8.44
N PHE A 117 5.78 26.48 9.18
CA PHE A 117 5.27 27.84 9.22
C PHE A 117 6.24 28.77 8.51
N LYS A 118 5.70 29.81 7.89
CA LYS A 118 6.46 30.93 7.35
C LYS A 118 5.99 32.23 7.96
N LYS A 119 6.92 33.15 8.18
CA LYS A 119 6.60 34.50 8.63
C LYS A 119 6.35 35.39 7.42
N ILE A 120 5.17 36.02 7.37
CA ILE A 120 4.78 36.98 6.33
C ILE A 120 4.27 38.23 7.02
N ASN A 121 4.87 39.39 6.72
CA ASN A 121 4.51 40.69 7.29
C ASN A 121 4.42 40.69 8.84
N GLY A 122 5.29 39.93 9.51
CA GLY A 122 5.33 39.84 10.97
C GLY A 122 4.44 38.73 11.58
N SER A 123 3.54 38.13 10.81
CA SER A 123 2.62 37.08 11.25
C SER A 123 3.06 35.70 10.75
N TRP A 124 2.85 34.66 11.57
CA TRP A 124 3.07 33.28 11.17
C TRP A 124 1.87 32.75 10.39
N ILE A 125 2.15 32.00 9.33
CA ILE A 125 1.15 31.25 8.57
C ILE A 125 1.63 29.82 8.33
N ILE A 126 0.72 28.86 8.24
CA ILE A 126 1.06 27.50 7.80
C ILE A 126 1.38 27.53 6.30
N ALA A 127 2.55 26.98 5.95
CA ALA A 127 2.99 26.86 4.57
C ALA A 127 2.73 25.45 4.00
N GLU A 128 2.99 24.41 4.78
CA GLU A 128 2.80 23.01 4.37
C GLU A 128 2.74 22.09 5.59
N LYS A 129 2.08 20.93 5.42
CA LYS A 129 2.21 19.79 6.31
C LYS A 129 3.24 18.83 5.72
N LEU A 130 4.22 18.44 6.52
CA LEU A 130 5.34 17.61 6.08
C LEU A 130 4.98 16.13 6.14
N ALA A 131 5.38 15.38 5.12
CA ALA A 131 5.34 13.91 5.15
C ALA A 131 6.29 13.37 6.22
N ILE A 132 5.80 12.50 7.10
CA ILE A 132 6.56 12.02 8.28
C ILE A 132 7.69 11.04 7.93
N ASP A 133 7.63 10.45 6.74
CA ASP A 133 8.59 9.49 6.17
C ASP A 133 9.57 10.12 5.20
N ARG A 134 9.54 11.45 4.99
CA ARG A 134 10.29 12.15 3.94
C ARG A 134 11.81 11.89 3.91
N LEU A 135 12.42 11.65 5.07
CA LEU A 135 13.87 11.49 5.23
C LEU A 135 14.25 10.32 6.14
N ASN A 136 13.29 9.75 6.87
CA ASN A 136 13.56 8.67 7.80
C ASN A 136 13.15 7.34 7.19
N LYS A 137 13.81 6.24 7.58
CA LYS A 137 13.50 4.89 7.09
C LYS A 137 13.52 3.86 8.20
N ILE A 138 12.41 3.18 8.42
CA ILE A 138 12.34 2.02 9.33
C ILE A 138 12.93 0.83 8.57
N LYS A 139 13.93 0.19 9.15
CA LYS A 139 14.66 -0.93 8.54
C LYS A 139 14.22 -2.27 9.12
N ARG A 140 13.96 -2.29 10.44
CA ARG A 140 13.58 -3.50 11.17
C ARG A 140 12.77 -3.15 12.41
N GLN A 141 11.83 -4.02 12.76
CA GLN A 141 11.17 -4.03 14.06
C GLN A 141 11.30 -5.42 14.68
N SER A 142 11.60 -5.47 15.98
CA SER A 142 11.68 -6.70 16.74
C SER A 142 10.77 -6.59 17.95
N LEU A 143 9.61 -7.23 17.87
CA LEU A 143 8.54 -7.11 18.84
C LEU A 143 8.55 -8.31 19.79
N ASN A 144 8.63 -8.04 21.09
CA ASN A 144 8.29 -9.00 22.14
C ASN A 144 6.89 -8.67 22.65
N LEU A 145 5.96 -9.60 22.50
CA LEU A 145 4.54 -9.43 22.76
C LEU A 145 4.10 -10.33 23.90
N LYS A 146 3.26 -9.80 24.79
CA LYS A 146 2.38 -10.60 25.64
C LYS A 146 0.95 -10.29 25.27
N VAL A 147 0.23 -11.32 24.83
CA VAL A 147 -1.15 -11.25 24.35
C VAL A 147 -2.08 -11.77 25.43
N THR A 148 -3.00 -10.93 25.88
CA THR A 148 -4.05 -11.32 26.84
C THR A 148 -5.40 -11.23 26.14
N PRO A 149 -5.96 -12.36 25.65
CA PRO A 149 -7.26 -12.40 25.00
C PRO A 149 -8.33 -11.65 25.80
N GLY A 150 -9.16 -10.85 25.11
CA GLY A 150 -10.21 -10.05 25.75
C GLY A 150 -9.75 -8.75 26.42
N ALA A 151 -8.44 -8.57 26.63
CA ALA A 151 -7.90 -7.40 27.35
C ALA A 151 -6.98 -6.53 26.49
N GLY A 152 -5.96 -7.10 25.87
CA GLY A 152 -5.02 -6.33 25.05
C GLY A 152 -3.63 -6.94 24.94
N ILE A 153 -2.66 -6.08 24.59
CA ILE A 153 -1.27 -6.47 24.38
C ILE A 153 -0.31 -5.61 25.20
N ILE A 154 0.79 -6.23 25.61
CA ILE A 154 1.99 -5.55 26.12
C ILE A 154 3.11 -5.81 25.13
N VAL A 155 3.81 -4.75 24.73
CA VAL A 155 4.80 -4.80 23.66
C VAL A 155 6.10 -4.14 24.09
N SER A 156 7.21 -4.81 23.80
CA SER A 156 8.55 -4.22 23.73
C SER A 156 9.03 -4.31 22.29
N ASP A 157 8.98 -3.19 21.57
CA ASP A 157 9.42 -3.09 20.17
C ASP A 157 10.81 -2.45 20.09
N THR A 158 11.75 -3.15 19.46
CA THR A 158 13.04 -2.59 19.08
C THR A 158 13.01 -2.15 17.61
N LEU A 159 12.84 -0.85 17.38
CA LEU A 159 12.88 -0.23 16.07
C LEU A 159 14.34 0.05 15.68
N THR A 160 14.78 -0.53 14.57
CA THR A 160 16.00 -0.09 13.88
C THR A 160 15.60 0.88 12.78
N ILE A 161 15.94 2.16 12.97
CA ILE A 161 15.51 3.27 12.12
C ILE A 161 16.70 4.10 11.67
N ASP A 162 16.73 4.46 10.40
CA ASP A 162 17.63 5.46 9.85
C ASP A 162 16.99 6.84 10.04
N VAL A 163 17.56 7.64 10.94
CA VAL A 163 17.08 9.00 11.25
C VAL A 163 17.96 10.03 10.56
N SER A 164 17.47 10.52 9.43
CA SER A 164 18.13 11.54 8.61
C SER A 164 17.36 12.87 8.59
N ASP A 165 16.22 12.96 9.28
CA ASP A 165 15.48 14.20 9.43
C ASP A 165 15.97 15.03 10.64
N PRO A 166 16.36 16.31 10.47
CA PRO A 166 16.79 17.18 11.56
C PRO A 166 15.71 17.48 12.60
N LEU A 167 14.44 17.15 12.30
CA LEU A 167 13.33 17.32 13.23
C LEU A 167 13.08 16.08 14.11
N GLY A 168 13.97 15.08 14.10
CA GLY A 168 13.72 13.78 14.73
C GLY A 168 12.89 12.87 13.84
N PHE A 169 12.08 11.98 14.40
CA PHE A 169 11.17 11.16 13.59
C PHE A 169 9.75 11.12 14.17
N ALA A 170 8.77 10.93 13.29
CA ALA A 170 7.37 10.75 13.68
C ALA A 170 6.82 9.48 13.02
N VAL A 171 6.01 8.73 13.77
CA VAL A 171 5.36 7.50 13.33
C VAL A 171 3.89 7.53 13.73
N ARG A 172 3.03 6.95 12.91
CA ARG A 172 1.65 6.65 13.30
C ARG A 172 1.70 5.67 14.45
N PHE A 173 0.91 5.94 15.47
CA PHE A 173 0.84 5.09 16.65
C PHE A 173 -0.51 5.28 17.32
N ASN A 174 -1.13 4.17 17.72
CA ASN A 174 -2.48 4.22 18.29
C ASN A 174 -2.55 5.21 19.46
N HIS A 175 -3.50 6.14 19.40
CA HIS A 175 -3.57 7.24 20.37
C HIS A 175 -4.02 6.80 21.77
N HIS A 176 -4.54 5.57 21.92
CA HIS A 176 -4.80 4.93 23.20
C HIS A 176 -3.61 4.10 23.74
N ALA A 177 -2.51 3.98 23.00
CA ALA A 177 -1.34 3.25 23.47
C ALA A 177 -0.67 3.94 24.67
N LEU A 178 -0.41 3.19 25.72
CA LEU A 178 0.22 3.66 26.94
C LEU A 178 1.71 3.36 26.91
N ILE A 179 2.52 4.38 26.62
CA ILE A 179 3.98 4.26 26.54
C ILE A 179 4.58 4.22 27.96
N SER A 180 5.19 3.10 28.33
CA SER A 180 5.87 2.92 29.62
C SER A 180 7.37 3.23 29.56
N GLY A 181 7.98 3.20 28.36
CA GLY A 181 9.38 3.57 28.20
C GLY A 181 9.80 3.75 26.75
N LEU A 182 10.68 4.71 26.50
CA LEU A 182 11.30 4.94 25.19
C LEU A 182 12.78 5.27 25.38
N THR A 183 13.65 4.43 24.83
CA THR A 183 15.10 4.56 25.03
C THR A 183 15.89 4.32 23.76
N SER A 184 17.11 4.88 23.69
CA SER A 184 18.13 4.48 22.73
C SER A 184 19.45 4.27 23.47
N ASN A 185 20.10 3.12 23.26
CA ASN A 185 21.32 2.73 23.97
C ASN A 185 21.19 2.89 25.50
N GLY A 186 20.02 2.56 26.06
CA GLY A 186 19.70 2.70 27.49
C GLY A 186 19.38 4.13 27.96
N GLN A 187 19.57 5.14 27.13
CA GLN A 187 19.23 6.53 27.46
C GLN A 187 17.77 6.84 27.12
N LYS A 188 17.05 7.47 28.05
CA LYS A 188 15.66 7.90 27.84
C LYS A 188 15.60 8.97 26.74
N LEU A 189 14.65 8.81 25.82
CA LEU A 189 14.39 9.80 24.77
C LEU A 189 13.22 10.70 25.14
N ASN A 190 13.28 11.94 24.68
CA ASN A 190 12.17 12.88 24.74
C ASN A 190 11.22 12.61 23.57
N TYR A 191 9.93 12.51 23.87
CA TYR A 191 8.91 12.28 22.85
C TYR A 191 7.63 13.06 23.16
N LEU A 192 6.75 13.13 22.18
CA LEU A 192 5.37 13.59 22.32
C LEU A 192 4.47 12.59 21.58
N ALA A 193 3.43 12.12 22.25
CA ALA A 193 2.46 11.19 21.69
C ALA A 193 1.05 11.78 21.84
N GLY A 194 0.27 11.76 20.75
CA GLY A 194 -1.11 12.28 20.75
C GLY A 194 -1.70 12.34 19.35
N GLY A 195 -3.03 12.32 19.26
CA GLY A 195 -3.74 12.47 17.98
C GLY A 195 -3.33 11.46 16.90
N GLY A 196 -2.92 10.26 17.30
CA GLY A 196 -2.49 9.19 16.41
C GLY A 196 -1.02 9.24 15.96
N LEU A 197 -0.20 10.08 16.59
CA LEU A 197 1.19 10.32 16.21
C LEU A 197 2.12 10.20 17.42
N LEU A 198 3.22 9.48 17.26
CA LEU A 198 4.36 9.50 18.17
C LEU A 198 5.53 10.22 17.49
N TRP A 199 5.91 11.37 18.01
CA TRP A 199 7.11 12.10 17.61
C TRP A 199 8.22 11.91 18.64
N VAL A 200 9.42 11.61 18.17
CA VAL A 200 10.60 11.36 19.00
C VAL A 200 11.70 12.35 18.66
N ASN A 201 12.14 13.10 19.67
CA ASN A 201 13.27 14.00 19.56
C ASN A 201 14.57 13.19 19.69
N THR A 202 15.24 12.97 18.56
CA THR A 202 16.55 12.33 18.53
C THR A 202 17.51 13.09 17.61
N GLN A 203 18.80 12.90 17.84
CA GLN A 203 19.85 13.52 17.02
C GLN A 203 19.93 12.83 15.65
N LEU A 204 20.35 13.60 14.64
CA LEU A 204 20.77 13.08 13.34
C LEU A 204 21.95 12.14 13.52
N ARG A 205 21.70 10.83 13.41
CA ARG A 205 22.71 9.79 13.61
C ARG A 205 22.40 8.53 12.81
N GLY A 206 22.16 8.64 11.51
CA GLY A 206 21.96 7.49 10.61
C GLY A 206 21.11 6.38 11.26
N ILE A 207 21.60 5.13 11.21
CA ILE A 207 20.92 3.98 11.83
C ILE A 207 21.02 4.02 13.36
N GLN A 208 19.86 4.03 14.01
CA GLN A 208 19.67 3.98 15.46
C GLN A 208 18.80 2.80 15.86
N LYS A 209 18.98 2.31 17.09
CA LYS A 209 18.07 1.35 17.74
C LYS A 209 17.30 2.07 18.83
N ILE A 210 15.98 1.99 18.74
CA ILE A 210 15.02 2.60 19.67
C ILE A 210 14.21 1.48 20.29
N VAL A 211 14.16 1.42 21.62
CA VAL A 211 13.32 0.46 22.35
C VAL A 211 12.10 1.20 22.87
N LEU A 212 10.92 0.85 22.36
CA LEU A 212 9.62 1.37 22.75
C LEU A 212 8.85 0.29 23.53
N ASN A 213 8.55 0.57 24.79
CA ASN A 213 7.73 -0.27 25.65
C ASN A 213 6.36 0.38 25.84
N TYR A 214 5.30 -0.38 25.62
CA TYR A 214 3.93 0.11 25.70
C TYR A 214 2.93 -1.00 25.97
N SER A 215 1.74 -0.62 26.44
CA SER A 215 0.56 -1.47 26.44
C SER A 215 -0.55 -0.85 25.61
N LEU A 216 -1.43 -1.70 25.09
CA LEU A 216 -2.59 -1.28 24.33
C LEU A 216 -3.77 -2.16 24.73
N ALA A 217 -4.78 -1.56 25.36
CA ALA A 217 -6.07 -2.19 25.53
C ALA A 217 -6.78 -2.15 24.18
N ILE A 218 -7.03 -3.32 23.59
CA ILE A 218 -7.62 -3.40 22.26
C ILE A 218 -9.13 -3.50 22.45
N GLU A 219 -9.87 -2.64 21.75
CA GLU A 219 -11.31 -2.56 21.97
C GLU A 219 -12.04 -3.82 21.48
N LYS A 220 -13.11 -4.15 22.20
CA LYS A 220 -14.11 -5.13 21.79
C LYS A 220 -15.36 -4.35 21.38
N ASP A 221 -15.48 -4.05 20.09
CA ASP A 221 -16.66 -3.43 19.51
C ASP A 221 -17.32 -4.37 18.50
N ASP A 222 -18.48 -4.91 18.85
CA ASP A 222 -19.23 -5.82 17.99
C ASP A 222 -19.76 -5.16 16.71
N ASN A 223 -19.90 -3.84 16.70
CA ASN A 223 -20.35 -3.07 15.55
C ASN A 223 -19.19 -2.57 14.68
N ASN A 224 -17.95 -2.64 15.19
CA ASN A 224 -16.77 -2.20 14.47
C ASN A 224 -15.55 -3.09 14.75
N ARG A 225 -15.41 -4.11 13.91
CA ARG A 225 -14.36 -5.13 14.00
C ARG A 225 -13.31 -5.01 12.91
N ASN A 226 -13.29 -3.90 12.15
CA ASN A 226 -12.52 -3.86 10.91
C ASN A 226 -11.00 -3.79 11.13
N SER A 227 -10.54 -2.87 11.98
CA SER A 227 -9.11 -2.63 12.22
C SER A 227 -8.57 -3.48 13.37
N GLY A 228 -9.38 -3.73 14.39
CA GLY A 228 -9.07 -4.60 15.51
C GLY A 228 -10.33 -4.97 16.28
N TYR A 229 -10.28 -6.12 16.93
CA TYR A 229 -11.33 -6.65 17.81
C TYR A 229 -10.69 -7.62 18.80
N PHE A 230 -10.90 -7.46 20.12
CA PHE A 230 -10.27 -8.32 21.14
C PHE A 230 -11.32 -8.99 22.03
N GLY A 231 -11.86 -10.13 21.58
CA GLY A 231 -12.78 -10.94 22.37
C GLY A 231 -12.07 -11.99 23.22
N ASP A 232 -12.76 -12.58 24.19
CA ASP A 232 -12.17 -13.61 25.07
C ASP A 232 -11.83 -14.89 24.31
N ILE A 233 -12.57 -15.23 23.24
CA ILE A 233 -12.39 -16.46 22.47
C ILE A 233 -11.51 -16.22 21.25
N PHE A 234 -11.79 -15.16 20.50
CA PHE A 234 -11.05 -14.80 19.29
C PHE A 234 -10.85 -13.30 19.22
N GLY A 235 -9.82 -12.90 18.48
CA GLY A 235 -9.52 -11.50 18.27
C GLY A 235 -8.42 -11.30 17.25
N HIS A 236 -8.30 -10.07 16.80
CA HIS A 236 -7.24 -9.66 15.91
C HIS A 236 -6.87 -8.19 16.09
N VAL A 237 -5.67 -7.85 15.65
CA VAL A 237 -5.27 -6.50 15.31
C VAL A 237 -4.59 -6.51 13.96
N ARG A 238 -5.08 -5.65 13.06
CA ARG A 238 -4.46 -5.39 11.77
C ARG A 238 -3.65 -4.11 11.88
N ASN A 239 -2.75 -3.88 10.92
CA ASN A 239 -1.93 -2.67 10.95
C ASN A 239 -2.78 -1.36 10.88
N GLN A 240 -4.02 -1.41 10.36
CA GLN A 240 -5.01 -0.33 10.47
C GLN A 240 -5.30 0.08 11.91
N TYR A 241 -5.13 -0.80 12.88
CA TYR A 241 -5.28 -0.47 14.29
C TYR A 241 -4.12 0.37 14.85
N CYS A 242 -3.03 0.53 14.09
CA CYS A 242 -1.81 1.24 14.50
C CYS A 242 -1.19 0.67 15.80
N TRP A 243 -1.29 -0.65 15.99
CA TRP A 243 -0.85 -1.37 17.19
C TRP A 243 0.67 -1.47 17.34
N HIS A 244 1.41 -1.12 16.29
CA HIS A 244 2.85 -0.89 16.32
C HIS A 244 3.18 0.41 15.56
N PRO A 245 4.33 1.05 15.84
CA PRO A 245 4.72 2.25 15.13
C PRO A 245 5.09 1.94 13.67
N PHE A 246 4.64 2.78 12.74
CA PHE A 246 4.96 2.73 11.31
C PHE A 246 4.70 4.11 10.67
N PHE A 247 5.14 4.35 9.45
CA PHE A 247 4.89 5.63 8.76
C PHE A 247 3.53 5.68 8.04
N SER A 248 3.29 4.72 7.15
CA SER A 248 2.11 4.71 6.27
C SER A 248 2.04 3.41 5.48
N PHE A 249 0.83 2.97 5.13
CA PHE A 249 0.57 1.79 4.29
C PHE A 249 1.25 1.82 2.91
N SER A 250 1.64 3.00 2.44
CA SER A 250 2.22 3.24 1.11
C SER A 250 3.68 3.70 1.13
N SER A 251 4.30 3.83 2.31
CA SER A 251 5.65 4.40 2.39
C SER A 251 6.72 3.35 2.05
N ALA A 252 7.47 3.57 0.99
CA ALA A 252 8.64 2.74 0.67
C ALA A 252 9.75 2.81 1.75
N ASN A 253 9.67 3.80 2.64
CA ASN A 253 10.55 3.97 3.79
C ASN A 253 10.08 3.19 5.03
N ASP A 254 8.98 2.46 4.92
CA ASP A 254 8.37 1.68 5.99
C ASP A 254 8.41 0.16 5.73
N ARG A 255 8.97 -0.26 4.59
CA ARG A 255 9.22 -1.68 4.32
C ARG A 255 10.34 -2.17 5.24
N ALA A 256 9.96 -2.83 6.33
CA ALA A 256 10.85 -3.27 7.39
C ALA A 256 10.92 -4.80 7.47
N ASP A 257 12.08 -5.31 7.90
CA ASP A 257 12.19 -6.70 8.38
C ASP A 257 11.47 -6.80 9.73
N PHE A 258 10.72 -7.88 9.96
CA PHE A 258 10.06 -8.12 11.24
C PHE A 258 10.55 -9.40 11.90
N SER A 259 10.77 -9.33 13.20
CA SER A 259 10.86 -10.49 14.09
C SER A 259 9.88 -10.32 15.24
N VAL A 260 9.07 -11.34 15.51
CA VAL A 260 8.05 -11.32 16.56
C VAL A 260 8.29 -12.50 17.49
N HIS A 261 8.34 -12.20 18.78
CA HIS A 261 8.27 -13.19 19.85
C HIS A 261 6.99 -12.92 20.63
N ALA A 262 6.02 -13.85 20.62
CA ALA A 262 4.73 -13.65 21.28
C ALA A 262 4.44 -14.72 22.32
N GLU A 263 3.96 -14.29 23.48
CA GLU A 263 3.42 -15.13 24.55
C GLU A 263 1.89 -14.99 24.59
N ILE A 264 1.16 -16.10 24.59
CA ILE A 264 -0.31 -16.17 24.75
C ILE A 264 -0.65 -17.40 25.62
N PRO A 265 -1.79 -17.48 26.34
CA PRO A 265 -2.16 -18.72 27.03
C PRO A 265 -2.18 -19.93 26.09
N ALA A 266 -1.67 -21.07 26.56
CA ALA A 266 -1.41 -22.26 25.72
C ALA A 266 -2.65 -22.85 25.04
N THR A 267 -3.84 -22.51 25.51
CA THR A 267 -5.13 -22.95 24.97
C THR A 267 -5.55 -22.24 23.69
N TYR A 268 -4.81 -21.22 23.22
CA TYR A 268 -5.15 -20.47 22.01
C TYR A 268 -4.26 -20.86 20.82
N GLY A 269 -4.87 -20.89 19.63
CA GLY A 269 -4.17 -20.72 18.36
C GLY A 269 -3.83 -19.25 18.14
N ILE A 270 -2.72 -18.97 17.47
CA ILE A 270 -2.24 -17.60 17.22
C ILE A 270 -1.51 -17.55 15.88
N SER A 271 -1.74 -16.51 15.10
CA SER A 271 -1.00 -16.23 13.87
C SER A 271 -0.50 -14.79 13.89
N THR A 272 0.77 -14.61 13.60
CA THR A 272 1.43 -13.31 13.38
C THR A 272 1.39 -12.87 11.92
N THR A 273 0.70 -13.63 11.05
CA THR A 273 0.70 -13.50 9.58
C THR A 273 2.06 -13.70 8.91
N LEU A 274 3.10 -14.03 9.69
CA LEU A 274 4.45 -14.32 9.23
C LEU A 274 4.72 -15.84 9.29
N PRO A 275 5.74 -16.32 8.57
CA PRO A 275 6.35 -17.60 8.88
C PRO A 275 6.68 -17.67 10.38
N GLN A 276 6.13 -18.67 11.07
CA GLN A 276 6.25 -18.80 12.51
C GLN A 276 6.44 -20.24 12.98
N GLN A 277 7.02 -20.37 14.16
CA GLN A 277 7.13 -21.61 14.92
C GLN A 277 6.52 -21.40 16.30
N GLU A 278 6.01 -22.48 16.89
CA GLU A 278 5.30 -22.46 18.16
C GLU A 278 5.91 -23.49 19.12
N ALA A 279 6.01 -23.11 20.39
CA ALA A 279 6.37 -23.99 21.49
C ALA A 279 5.40 -23.75 22.66
N VAL A 280 5.20 -24.76 23.51
CA VAL A 280 4.40 -24.62 24.73
C VAL A 280 5.34 -24.67 25.92
N GLU A 281 5.32 -23.62 26.75
CA GLU A 281 6.12 -23.47 27.96
C GLU A 281 5.18 -23.27 29.16
N GLY A 282 4.95 -24.36 29.90
CA GLY A 282 4.01 -24.36 31.02
C GLY A 282 2.58 -24.05 30.58
N GLN A 283 2.04 -22.91 31.03
CA GLN A 283 0.67 -22.46 30.71
C GLN A 283 0.61 -21.51 29.51
N HIS A 284 1.74 -21.24 28.86
CA HIS A 284 1.83 -20.30 27.75
C HIS A 284 2.29 -21.00 26.48
N LYS A 285 1.78 -20.53 25.35
CA LYS A 285 2.33 -20.78 24.02
C LYS A 285 3.24 -19.63 23.65
N ILE A 286 4.44 -19.96 23.20
CA ILE A 286 5.47 -19.06 22.72
C ILE A 286 5.53 -19.19 21.20
N VAL A 287 5.43 -18.06 20.50
CA VAL A 287 5.55 -17.97 19.05
C VAL A 287 6.82 -17.21 18.71
N SER A 288 7.64 -17.78 17.83
CA SER A 288 8.76 -17.08 17.19
C SER A 288 8.49 -16.96 15.70
N ALA A 289 8.38 -15.74 15.20
CA ALA A 289 8.03 -15.46 13.81
C ALA A 289 8.98 -14.46 13.17
N LYS A 290 9.19 -14.59 11.85
CA LYS A 290 10.08 -13.69 11.10
C LYS A 290 9.57 -13.51 9.67
N SER A 291 9.66 -12.29 9.14
CA SER A 291 9.35 -12.04 7.74
C SER A 291 10.43 -12.60 6.81
N ASP A 292 10.03 -13.12 5.65
CA ASP A 292 10.95 -13.60 4.61
C ASP A 292 11.74 -12.47 3.94
N GLY A 293 11.28 -11.23 4.12
CA GLY A 293 11.96 -10.00 3.71
C GLY A 293 11.20 -8.76 4.20
N PRO A 294 11.55 -7.57 3.68
CA PRO A 294 10.90 -6.33 4.06
C PRO A 294 9.42 -6.28 3.64
N ILE A 295 8.54 -5.96 4.58
CA ILE A 295 7.07 -5.87 4.42
C ILE A 295 6.53 -4.58 5.08
N PHE A 296 5.30 -4.20 4.77
CA PHE A 296 4.70 -2.92 5.21
C PHE A 296 3.92 -3.00 6.51
N ALA A 297 3.47 -4.18 6.92
CA ALA A 297 2.42 -4.31 7.93
C ALA A 297 2.53 -5.64 8.66
N LEU A 298 2.09 -5.64 9.93
CA LEU A 298 1.84 -6.86 10.68
C LEU A 298 0.37 -7.01 11.03
N GLY A 299 -0.12 -8.24 10.97
CA GLY A 299 -1.37 -8.67 11.59
C GLY A 299 -1.09 -9.63 12.74
N LEU A 300 -1.98 -9.64 13.72
CA LEU A 300 -1.99 -10.62 14.80
C LEU A 300 -3.42 -11.12 14.96
N TYR A 301 -3.61 -12.42 14.98
CA TYR A 301 -4.91 -13.07 15.14
C TYR A 301 -4.79 -14.18 16.17
N TYR A 302 -5.81 -14.40 16.96
CA TYR A 302 -5.92 -15.55 17.85
C TYR A 302 -7.34 -16.09 17.87
N ASP A 303 -7.44 -17.37 18.17
CA ASP A 303 -8.71 -18.05 18.44
C ASP A 303 -8.46 -19.25 19.36
N LYS A 304 -9.32 -19.41 20.36
CA LYS A 304 -9.28 -20.53 21.29
C LYS A 304 -9.76 -21.84 20.65
N GLU A 305 -10.59 -21.75 19.61
CA GLU A 305 -11.26 -22.89 18.98
C GLU A 305 -10.56 -23.34 17.68
N TRP A 306 -9.48 -22.68 17.27
CA TRP A 306 -8.71 -23.12 16.13
C TRP A 306 -8.00 -24.46 16.38
N GLU A 307 -8.11 -25.35 15.41
CA GLU A 307 -7.22 -26.49 15.22
C GLU A 307 -6.17 -26.09 14.16
N THR A 308 -4.89 -26.06 14.56
CA THR A 308 -3.80 -25.76 13.61
C THR A 308 -3.40 -27.04 12.90
N THR A 309 -3.52 -27.03 11.57
CA THR A 309 -3.08 -28.13 10.71
C THR A 309 -1.91 -27.69 9.86
N ILE A 310 -0.91 -28.56 9.74
CA ILE A 310 0.29 -28.31 8.94
C ILE A 310 0.43 -29.44 7.93
N SER A 311 0.37 -29.09 6.66
CA SER A 311 0.71 -29.96 5.54
C SER A 311 1.89 -29.38 4.76
N LYS A 312 2.51 -30.18 3.89
CA LYS A 312 3.71 -29.77 3.16
C LYS A 312 3.57 -30.12 1.68
N LYS A 313 3.83 -29.14 0.82
CA LYS A 313 3.94 -29.29 -0.64
C LYS A 313 5.34 -28.87 -1.06
N ASP A 314 6.13 -29.83 -1.54
CA ASP A 314 7.58 -29.67 -1.77
C ASP A 314 8.27 -29.04 -0.56
N ASP A 315 8.81 -27.83 -0.69
CA ASP A 315 9.52 -27.10 0.36
C ASP A 315 8.60 -26.14 1.15
N ILE A 316 7.31 -26.03 0.79
CA ILE A 316 6.37 -25.06 1.37
C ILE A 316 5.46 -25.73 2.40
N ALA A 317 5.47 -25.19 3.62
CA ALA A 317 4.47 -25.53 4.64
C ALA A 317 3.16 -24.79 4.35
N LEU A 318 2.07 -25.53 4.20
CA LEU A 318 0.71 -25.00 4.25
C LEU A 318 0.22 -25.11 5.70
N VAL A 319 -0.05 -23.97 6.33
CA VAL A 319 -0.53 -23.90 7.72
C VAL A 319 -1.94 -23.35 7.74
N VAL A 320 -2.90 -24.12 8.25
CA VAL A 320 -4.29 -23.69 8.34
C VAL A 320 -4.68 -23.52 9.80
N TYR A 321 -5.12 -22.31 10.15
CA TYR A 321 -5.64 -21.92 11.45
C TYR A 321 -7.17 -21.74 11.35
N ALA A 322 -7.93 -22.77 11.68
CA ALA A 322 -9.38 -22.71 11.54
C ALA A 322 -10.08 -23.66 12.53
N THR A 323 -11.35 -23.41 12.80
CA THR A 323 -12.19 -24.34 13.55
C THR A 323 -12.43 -25.62 12.73
N LYS A 324 -12.75 -26.71 13.42
CA LYS A 324 -12.98 -28.03 12.79
C LYS A 324 -14.10 -28.04 11.74
N ASP A 325 -15.10 -27.18 11.91
CA ASP A 325 -16.24 -27.03 11.01
C ASP A 325 -16.01 -26.02 9.88
N PHE A 326 -14.84 -25.36 9.83
CA PHE A 326 -14.49 -24.44 8.76
C PHE A 326 -14.59 -25.11 7.37
N ARG A 327 -15.09 -24.35 6.40
CA ARG A 327 -15.19 -24.78 5.00
C ARG A 327 -14.58 -23.71 4.10
N PRO A 328 -13.88 -24.07 3.01
CA PRO A 328 -13.44 -25.42 2.62
C PRO A 328 -12.60 -26.12 3.71
N ASP A 329 -12.73 -27.44 3.84
CA ASP A 329 -11.96 -28.20 4.83
C ASP A 329 -10.46 -28.27 4.48
N HIS A 330 -9.64 -28.69 5.44
CA HIS A 330 -8.18 -28.74 5.27
C HIS A 330 -7.74 -29.62 4.08
N GLU A 331 -8.44 -30.73 3.80
CA GLU A 331 -8.07 -31.61 2.70
C GLU A 331 -8.29 -30.92 1.35
N LEU A 332 -9.47 -30.31 1.16
CA LEU A 332 -9.76 -29.55 -0.04
C LEU A 332 -8.83 -28.34 -0.20
N LEU A 333 -8.53 -27.64 0.90
CA LEU A 333 -7.56 -26.54 0.88
C LEU A 333 -6.18 -26.99 0.40
N TYR A 334 -5.66 -28.10 0.94
CA TYR A 334 -4.37 -28.64 0.52
C TYR A 334 -4.36 -29.09 -0.95
N GLN A 335 -5.42 -29.76 -1.40
CA GLN A 335 -5.55 -30.19 -2.80
C GLN A 335 -5.55 -28.99 -3.76
N GLN A 336 -6.33 -27.95 -3.44
CA GLN A 336 -6.44 -26.76 -4.29
C GLN A 336 -5.17 -25.91 -4.24
N PHE A 337 -4.57 -25.74 -3.06
CA PHE A 337 -3.27 -25.10 -2.91
C PHE A 337 -2.21 -25.81 -3.75
N SER A 338 -2.14 -27.14 -3.68
CA SER A 338 -1.20 -27.95 -4.46
C SER A 338 -1.39 -27.78 -5.96
N LYS A 339 -2.65 -27.80 -6.44
CA LYS A 339 -2.96 -27.60 -7.87
C LYS A 339 -2.54 -26.21 -8.35
N VAL A 340 -2.85 -25.17 -7.58
CA VAL A 340 -2.46 -23.79 -7.91
C VAL A 340 -0.94 -23.65 -7.91
N TYR A 341 -0.28 -24.15 -6.86
CA TYR A 341 1.17 -24.15 -6.75
C TYR A 341 1.84 -24.85 -7.92
N ASP A 342 1.41 -26.07 -8.29
CA ASP A 342 2.00 -26.82 -9.41
C ASP A 342 1.81 -26.07 -10.73
N THR A 343 0.65 -25.46 -10.94
CA THR A 343 0.36 -24.67 -12.15
C THR A 343 1.25 -23.43 -12.23
N LEU A 344 1.35 -22.65 -11.17
CA LEU A 344 2.17 -21.44 -11.16
C LEU A 344 3.67 -21.76 -11.18
N GLN A 345 4.10 -22.79 -10.44
CA GLN A 345 5.49 -23.25 -10.45
C GLN A 345 5.95 -23.69 -11.84
N ARG A 346 5.12 -24.48 -12.54
CA ARG A 346 5.41 -24.94 -13.90
C ARG A 346 5.63 -23.79 -14.88
N ASN A 347 4.89 -22.69 -14.71
CA ASN A 347 4.98 -21.52 -15.60
C ASN A 347 6.08 -20.54 -15.17
N PHE A 348 6.25 -20.31 -13.87
CA PHE A 348 7.01 -19.17 -13.34
C PHE A 348 8.17 -19.57 -12.41
N GLY A 349 8.43 -20.87 -12.24
CA GLY A 349 9.43 -21.38 -11.30
C GLY A 349 8.96 -21.31 -9.84
N LYS A 350 9.86 -21.63 -8.90
CA LYS A 350 9.52 -21.65 -7.46
C LYS A 350 9.06 -20.27 -6.96
N PRO A 351 8.07 -20.22 -6.05
CA PRO A 351 7.71 -18.98 -5.37
C PRO A 351 8.76 -18.55 -4.34
N GLN A 352 8.58 -17.38 -3.75
CA GLN A 352 9.41 -16.91 -2.64
C GLN A 352 8.97 -17.53 -1.32
N GLY A 353 9.88 -17.67 -0.36
CA GLY A 353 9.56 -18.20 0.97
C GLY A 353 9.20 -19.69 0.98
N ASN A 354 8.92 -20.21 2.18
CA ASN A 354 8.63 -21.63 2.42
C ASN A 354 7.40 -21.84 3.34
N TYR A 355 6.58 -20.80 3.48
CA TYR A 355 5.41 -20.79 4.36
C TYR A 355 4.24 -20.13 3.65
N PHE A 356 3.08 -20.78 3.74
CA PHE A 356 1.81 -20.25 3.28
C PHE A 356 0.74 -20.55 4.32
N GLY A 357 0.13 -19.50 4.87
CA GLY A 357 -0.94 -19.66 5.86
C GLY A 357 -2.32 -19.41 5.30
N ILE A 358 -3.32 -20.02 5.91
CA ILE A 358 -4.74 -19.68 5.77
C ILE A 358 -5.29 -19.59 7.18
N LEU A 359 -5.99 -18.50 7.51
CA LEU A 359 -6.65 -18.39 8.81
C LEU A 359 -8.11 -17.96 8.67
N GLN A 360 -8.93 -18.41 9.61
CA GLN A 360 -10.36 -18.07 9.71
C GLN A 360 -10.57 -16.93 10.70
N ASP A 361 -10.87 -15.72 10.24
CA ASP A 361 -11.21 -14.60 11.11
C ASP A 361 -12.70 -14.61 11.46
N ARG A 362 -13.06 -15.28 12.56
CA ARG A 362 -14.43 -15.37 13.07
C ARG A 362 -15.02 -14.02 13.53
N SER A 363 -14.19 -13.01 13.75
CA SER A 363 -14.71 -11.68 14.08
C SER A 363 -15.38 -11.01 12.88
N SER A 364 -14.94 -11.34 11.66
CA SER A 364 -15.37 -10.67 10.43
C SER A 364 -16.74 -11.10 9.89
N GLY A 365 -17.24 -12.27 10.31
CA GLY A 365 -18.51 -12.87 9.86
C GLY A 365 -18.60 -13.16 8.35
N GLY A 366 -19.57 -13.98 7.97
CA GLY A 366 -19.92 -14.23 6.57
C GLY A 366 -18.95 -15.15 5.83
N ASN A 367 -18.92 -15.05 4.51
CA ASN A 367 -18.22 -16.00 3.62
C ASN A 367 -17.23 -15.28 2.70
N GLY A 368 -16.01 -15.80 2.53
CA GLY A 368 -15.08 -15.40 1.47
C GLY A 368 -13.61 -15.37 1.88
N TRP A 369 -12.75 -15.20 0.87
CA TRP A 369 -11.34 -14.82 1.04
C TRP A 369 -11.29 -13.29 1.12
N LYS A 370 -10.98 -12.73 2.28
CA LYS A 370 -11.12 -11.30 2.54
C LYS A 370 -9.95 -10.51 1.97
N ASN A 371 -8.74 -10.95 2.27
CA ASN A 371 -7.49 -10.35 1.84
C ASN A 371 -6.32 -11.29 2.15
N ARG A 372 -5.15 -10.97 1.61
CA ARG A 372 -3.88 -11.52 2.07
C ARG A 372 -3.16 -10.52 2.99
N SER A 373 -2.60 -11.05 4.08
CA SER A 373 -1.71 -10.34 4.99
C SER A 373 -0.37 -11.08 5.01
N ASN A 374 0.66 -10.49 4.40
CA ASN A 374 1.99 -11.09 4.30
C ASN A 374 1.96 -12.48 3.66
N SER A 375 2.24 -13.54 4.43
CA SER A 375 2.27 -14.92 3.94
C SER A 375 0.97 -15.69 4.23
N VAL A 376 -0.10 -14.99 4.63
CA VAL A 376 -1.36 -15.63 5.09
C VAL A 376 -2.60 -15.07 4.40
N ILE A 377 -3.47 -15.94 3.91
CA ILE A 377 -4.84 -15.59 3.50
C ILE A 377 -5.72 -15.46 4.73
N ILE A 378 -6.45 -14.35 4.83
CA ILE A 378 -7.49 -14.13 5.83
C ILE A 378 -8.84 -14.53 5.20
N ALA A 379 -9.46 -15.57 5.73
CA ALA A 379 -10.81 -15.98 5.40
C ALA A 379 -11.81 -15.38 6.39
N ALA A 380 -13.08 -15.33 5.97
CA ALA A 380 -14.21 -14.98 6.81
C ALA A 380 -14.52 -16.11 7.82
N GLU A 381 -15.75 -16.15 8.34
CA GLU A 381 -16.26 -17.30 9.11
C GLU A 381 -16.20 -18.61 8.30
N THR A 382 -16.42 -18.52 6.98
CA THR A 382 -16.08 -19.57 6.02
C THR A 382 -15.20 -19.00 4.90
N GLY A 383 -14.36 -19.85 4.32
CA GLY A 383 -13.72 -19.57 3.05
C GLY A 383 -14.73 -19.57 1.90
N GLY A 384 -14.41 -18.82 0.84
CA GLY A 384 -15.25 -18.68 -0.33
C GLY A 384 -15.11 -19.80 -1.36
N TYR A 385 -15.66 -19.57 -2.55
CA TYR A 385 -15.36 -20.43 -3.69
C TYR A 385 -13.86 -20.36 -4.02
N ILE A 386 -13.30 -21.49 -4.44
CA ILE A 386 -11.89 -21.59 -4.83
C ILE A 386 -11.69 -21.00 -6.24
N ILE A 387 -12.54 -21.42 -7.17
CA ILE A 387 -12.51 -21.07 -8.59
C ILE A 387 -13.93 -21.21 -9.18
N THR A 388 -14.31 -20.31 -10.08
CA THR A 388 -15.62 -20.33 -10.76
C THR A 388 -15.52 -19.77 -12.19
N ASP A 389 -16.39 -20.24 -13.08
CA ASP A 389 -16.59 -19.69 -14.43
C ASP A 389 -17.73 -18.65 -14.48
N LYS A 390 -18.61 -18.60 -13.47
CA LYS A 390 -19.85 -17.80 -13.44
C LYS A 390 -20.11 -17.10 -12.09
N PRO A 391 -20.87 -15.98 -12.07
CA PRO A 391 -21.41 -15.24 -13.22
C PRO A 391 -20.31 -14.53 -14.04
N SER A 392 -19.11 -14.43 -13.49
CA SER A 392 -17.90 -14.04 -14.21
C SER A 392 -16.74 -14.92 -13.74
N PRO A 393 -15.81 -15.32 -14.64
CA PRO A 393 -14.71 -16.18 -14.26
C PRO A 393 -13.82 -15.54 -13.19
N ARG A 394 -13.49 -16.29 -12.14
CA ARG A 394 -12.62 -15.84 -11.03
C ARG A 394 -11.88 -17.03 -10.41
N ALA A 395 -10.66 -16.79 -9.98
CA ALA A 395 -9.86 -17.75 -9.21
C ALA A 395 -9.27 -17.06 -7.97
N ILE A 396 -10.13 -16.47 -7.11
CA ILE A 396 -9.71 -15.62 -5.98
C ILE A 396 -8.73 -16.35 -5.05
N PHE A 397 -8.99 -17.61 -4.70
CA PHE A 397 -8.04 -18.36 -3.87
C PHE A 397 -6.66 -18.48 -4.54
N GLY A 398 -6.65 -18.69 -5.86
CA GLY A 398 -5.44 -18.71 -6.66
C GLY A 398 -4.76 -17.35 -6.82
N HIS A 399 -5.53 -16.27 -6.88
CA HIS A 399 -5.04 -14.88 -6.86
C HIS A 399 -4.20 -14.64 -5.60
N GLU A 400 -4.75 -14.99 -4.43
CA GLU A 400 -4.07 -14.79 -3.17
C GLU A 400 -2.78 -15.64 -3.07
N ILE A 401 -2.78 -16.86 -3.62
CA ILE A 401 -1.57 -17.69 -3.70
C ILE A 401 -0.53 -17.08 -4.66
N ALA A 402 -0.96 -16.50 -5.78
CA ALA A 402 -0.07 -15.94 -6.80
C ALA A 402 0.80 -14.78 -6.29
N HIS A 403 0.37 -14.07 -5.25
CA HIS A 403 1.20 -13.08 -4.55
C HIS A 403 2.50 -13.66 -3.97
N GLN A 404 2.64 -14.99 -3.80
CA GLN A 404 3.87 -15.60 -3.31
C GLN A 404 5.05 -15.47 -4.31
N TRP A 405 4.77 -15.16 -5.59
CA TRP A 405 5.81 -14.99 -6.61
C TRP A 405 6.43 -13.59 -6.63
N THR A 406 5.73 -12.58 -6.12
CA THR A 406 6.14 -11.17 -6.27
C THR A 406 6.11 -10.45 -4.93
N ASN A 407 7.18 -9.72 -4.61
CA ASN A 407 7.23 -8.76 -3.50
C ASN A 407 7.78 -7.41 -3.98
N PRO A 408 7.04 -6.71 -4.87
CA PRO A 408 7.49 -5.51 -5.56
C PRO A 408 7.67 -4.31 -4.63
N ASN A 409 8.39 -3.30 -5.13
CA ASN A 409 8.66 -2.07 -4.39
C ASN A 409 8.78 -0.84 -5.28
N GLY A 410 8.54 0.32 -4.68
CA GLY A 410 8.61 1.60 -5.36
C GLY A 410 7.41 1.84 -6.28
N ALA A 411 7.62 2.61 -7.34
CA ALA A 411 6.58 2.89 -8.31
C ALA A 411 6.07 1.60 -8.99
N ALA A 412 4.78 1.58 -9.34
CA ALA A 412 4.06 0.46 -9.92
C ALA A 412 4.01 -0.81 -9.05
N THR A 413 4.16 -0.68 -7.73
CA THR A 413 4.04 -1.82 -6.80
C THR A 413 2.70 -2.55 -6.97
N ASN A 414 1.58 -1.82 -6.95
CA ASN A 414 0.25 -2.45 -7.08
C ASN A 414 -0.01 -3.07 -8.46
N PHE A 415 0.58 -2.53 -9.53
CA PHE A 415 0.56 -3.20 -10.84
C PHE A 415 1.28 -4.55 -10.78
N LEU A 416 2.47 -4.58 -10.18
CA LEU A 416 3.30 -5.78 -10.08
C LEU A 416 2.81 -6.77 -9.02
N THR A 417 1.92 -6.39 -8.09
CA THR A 417 1.25 -7.29 -7.14
C THR A 417 -0.12 -7.71 -7.64
N GLU A 418 -1.08 -6.78 -7.72
CA GLU A 418 -2.49 -7.04 -8.02
C GLU A 418 -2.71 -7.34 -9.50
N GLY A 419 -2.06 -6.55 -10.38
CA GLY A 419 -2.12 -6.80 -11.82
C GLY A 419 -1.53 -8.17 -12.19
N TRP A 420 -0.44 -8.55 -11.52
CA TRP A 420 0.18 -9.86 -11.64
C TRP A 420 -0.75 -10.98 -11.14
N ALA A 421 -1.27 -10.86 -9.93
CA ALA A 421 -2.12 -11.89 -9.33
C ALA A 421 -3.43 -12.08 -10.12
N THR A 422 -4.05 -11.00 -10.59
CA THR A 422 -5.21 -11.09 -11.50
C THR A 422 -4.85 -11.67 -12.86
N TYR A 423 -3.67 -11.39 -13.41
CA TYR A 423 -3.21 -12.09 -14.61
C TYR A 423 -3.02 -13.60 -14.38
N ALA A 424 -2.45 -14.00 -13.23
CA ALA A 424 -2.28 -15.39 -12.86
C ALA A 424 -3.62 -16.14 -12.72
N GLU A 425 -4.70 -15.48 -12.30
CA GLU A 425 -6.05 -16.07 -12.35
C GLU A 425 -6.41 -16.57 -13.75
N SER A 426 -6.05 -15.83 -14.81
CA SER A 426 -6.34 -16.24 -16.18
C SER A 426 -5.66 -17.56 -16.56
N ILE A 427 -4.47 -17.82 -16.03
CA ILE A 427 -3.71 -19.06 -16.23
C ILE A 427 -4.38 -20.22 -15.47
N LEU A 428 -4.81 -19.98 -14.23
CA LEU A 428 -5.51 -20.98 -13.40
C LEU A 428 -6.89 -21.34 -13.95
N LEU A 429 -7.61 -20.34 -14.48
CA LEU A 429 -8.87 -20.52 -15.18
C LEU A 429 -8.65 -21.32 -16.46
N LYS A 430 -7.64 -20.99 -17.28
CA LYS A 430 -7.26 -21.76 -18.48
C LYS A 430 -6.96 -23.22 -18.15
N GLU A 431 -6.21 -23.49 -17.08
CA GLU A 431 -5.90 -24.86 -16.63
C GLU A 431 -7.17 -25.65 -16.24
N THR A 432 -8.20 -24.97 -15.73
CA THR A 432 -9.41 -25.62 -15.21
C THR A 432 -10.52 -25.72 -16.26
N TYR A 433 -10.69 -24.71 -17.11
CA TYR A 433 -11.84 -24.58 -18.03
C TYR A 433 -11.43 -24.51 -19.52
N GLY A 434 -10.14 -24.52 -19.83
CA GLY A 434 -9.62 -24.43 -21.20
C GLY A 434 -9.53 -22.99 -21.75
N ASP A 435 -9.00 -22.84 -22.97
CA ASP A 435 -8.59 -21.54 -23.52
C ASP A 435 -9.71 -20.51 -23.67
N THR A 436 -10.95 -20.96 -23.92
CA THR A 436 -12.09 -20.06 -24.20
C THR A 436 -12.43 -19.19 -22.98
N ILE A 437 -12.16 -19.66 -21.77
CA ILE A 437 -12.44 -18.94 -20.53
C ILE A 437 -11.60 -17.66 -20.38
N VAL A 438 -10.39 -17.64 -20.97
CA VAL A 438 -9.45 -16.53 -20.84
C VAL A 438 -10.04 -15.27 -21.47
N ARG A 439 -10.71 -15.42 -22.62
CA ARG A 439 -11.40 -14.31 -23.30
C ARG A 439 -12.55 -13.77 -22.44
N THR A 440 -13.36 -14.67 -21.88
CA THR A 440 -14.46 -14.30 -20.98
C THR A 440 -13.96 -13.59 -19.73
N PHE A 441 -12.84 -14.07 -19.16
CA PHE A 441 -12.19 -13.44 -18.01
C PHE A 441 -11.74 -12.01 -18.34
N PHE A 442 -10.96 -11.79 -19.40
CA PHE A 442 -10.47 -10.46 -19.74
C PHE A 442 -11.59 -9.52 -20.18
N LYS A 443 -12.64 -10.02 -20.84
CA LYS A 443 -13.87 -9.26 -21.07
C LYS A 443 -14.50 -8.80 -19.75
N SER A 444 -14.57 -9.65 -18.74
CA SER A 444 -15.03 -9.25 -17.40
C SER A 444 -14.12 -8.20 -16.75
N GLN A 445 -12.80 -8.28 -16.94
CA GLN A 445 -11.86 -7.27 -16.43
C GLN A 445 -12.01 -5.92 -17.15
N LYS A 446 -12.31 -5.93 -18.46
CA LYS A 446 -12.69 -4.71 -19.19
C LYS A 446 -13.97 -4.09 -18.63
N LEU A 447 -14.98 -4.90 -18.33
CA LEU A 447 -16.22 -4.41 -17.70
C LEU A 447 -15.96 -3.88 -16.29
N ASN A 448 -15.10 -4.53 -15.50
CA ASN A 448 -14.68 -4.02 -14.19
C ASN A 448 -14.04 -2.63 -14.33
N TYR A 449 -13.17 -2.43 -15.32
CA TYR A 449 -12.53 -1.14 -15.57
C TYR A 449 -13.54 -0.03 -15.84
N ILE A 450 -14.53 -0.32 -16.68
CA ILE A 450 -15.59 0.62 -17.07
C ILE A 450 -16.51 0.92 -15.89
N ASN A 451 -17.02 -0.12 -15.23
CA ASN A 451 -17.97 0.00 -14.14
C ASN A 451 -17.34 0.64 -12.89
N GLY A 452 -16.05 0.38 -12.66
CA GLY A 452 -15.26 1.03 -11.62
C GLY A 452 -14.93 2.50 -11.90
N LYS A 453 -15.24 3.01 -13.11
CA LYS A 453 -14.93 4.38 -13.55
C LYS A 453 -13.44 4.72 -13.37
N PHE A 454 -12.56 3.75 -13.68
CA PHE A 454 -11.13 3.92 -13.47
C PHE A 454 -10.45 4.77 -14.56
N ASP A 455 -11.13 5.01 -15.70
CA ASP A 455 -10.61 5.85 -16.77
C ASP A 455 -10.43 7.31 -16.30
N GLY A 456 -9.21 7.82 -16.42
CA GLY A 456 -8.83 9.15 -15.96
C GLY A 456 -8.61 9.27 -14.45
N HIS A 457 -8.88 8.23 -13.66
CA HIS A 457 -8.83 8.28 -12.20
C HIS A 457 -7.40 8.17 -11.64
N ALA A 458 -6.69 7.08 -11.97
CA ALA A 458 -5.35 6.79 -11.48
C ALA A 458 -4.49 6.13 -12.56
N ASP A 459 -3.17 6.38 -12.52
CA ASP A 459 -2.18 5.70 -13.35
C ASP A 459 -1.59 4.49 -12.60
N LEU A 460 -1.02 3.52 -13.32
CA LEU A 460 -0.47 2.32 -12.68
C LEU A 460 0.87 2.58 -11.96
N LEU A 461 1.56 3.67 -12.30
CA LEU A 461 2.88 3.99 -11.76
C LEU A 461 2.80 4.49 -10.31
N ASN A 462 1.81 5.33 -10.00
CA ASN A 462 1.71 6.07 -8.74
C ASN A 462 0.42 5.77 -7.95
N ASP A 463 -0.29 4.69 -8.28
CA ASP A 463 -1.48 4.25 -7.53
C ASP A 463 -1.11 3.52 -6.22
N TYR A 464 -0.42 4.19 -5.29
CA TYR A 464 0.01 3.58 -4.03
C TYR A 464 -1.16 3.25 -3.09
N GLY A 465 -2.31 3.92 -3.23
CA GLY A 465 -3.51 3.68 -2.44
C GLY A 465 -4.34 2.47 -2.88
N ASN A 466 -3.92 1.80 -3.97
CA ASN A 466 -4.64 0.70 -4.60
C ASN A 466 -6.10 1.06 -4.91
N SER A 467 -6.30 2.02 -5.81
CA SER A 467 -7.62 2.47 -6.28
C SER A 467 -8.48 1.38 -6.95
N GLY A 468 -7.90 0.21 -7.24
CA GLY A 468 -8.54 -0.88 -7.98
C GLY A 468 -8.14 -0.94 -9.45
N VAL A 469 -7.53 0.12 -10.00
CA VAL A 469 -7.13 0.17 -11.42
C VAL A 469 -6.12 -0.92 -11.79
N SER A 470 -5.25 -1.30 -10.84
CA SER A 470 -4.21 -2.31 -11.04
C SER A 470 -4.76 -3.71 -11.33
N TYR A 471 -5.87 -4.11 -10.70
CA TYR A 471 -6.51 -5.41 -10.99
C TYR A 471 -6.96 -5.49 -12.44
N SER A 472 -7.60 -4.43 -12.96
CA SER A 472 -8.16 -4.43 -14.31
C SER A 472 -7.11 -4.03 -15.35
N LYS A 473 -6.67 -2.78 -15.37
CA LYS A 473 -5.73 -2.27 -16.38
C LYS A 473 -4.36 -2.94 -16.27
N GLY A 474 -3.90 -3.24 -15.05
CA GLY A 474 -2.62 -3.91 -14.82
C GLY A 474 -2.60 -5.35 -15.34
N SER A 475 -3.64 -6.16 -15.08
CA SER A 475 -3.72 -7.51 -15.64
C SER A 475 -3.84 -7.51 -17.16
N TRP A 476 -4.55 -6.53 -17.73
CA TRP A 476 -4.58 -6.31 -19.18
C TRP A 476 -3.19 -5.99 -19.75
N LEU A 477 -2.35 -5.21 -19.06
CA LEU A 477 -0.98 -4.95 -19.49
C LEU A 477 -0.16 -6.25 -19.56
N PHE A 478 -0.25 -7.13 -18.56
CA PHE A 478 0.39 -8.45 -18.62
C PHE A 478 -0.14 -9.29 -19.79
N TYR A 479 -1.45 -9.29 -20.01
CA TYR A 479 -2.05 -10.02 -21.12
C TYR A 479 -1.62 -9.48 -22.50
N LEU A 480 -1.57 -8.16 -22.67
CA LEU A 480 -1.11 -7.52 -23.91
C LEU A 480 0.38 -7.77 -24.15
N LEU A 481 1.21 -7.78 -23.09
CA LEU A 481 2.59 -8.23 -23.17
C LEU A 481 2.65 -9.68 -23.63
N GLN A 482 1.86 -10.59 -23.04
CA GLN A 482 1.77 -11.99 -23.47
C GLN A 482 1.41 -12.10 -24.96
N GLN A 483 0.42 -11.33 -25.42
CA GLN A 483 0.01 -11.31 -26.83
C GLN A 483 1.10 -10.76 -27.75
N TYR A 484 1.98 -9.89 -27.26
CA TYR A 484 3.05 -9.28 -28.03
C TYR A 484 4.32 -10.12 -28.08
N VAL A 485 4.74 -10.71 -26.96
CA VAL A 485 6.02 -11.42 -26.84
C VAL A 485 5.87 -12.94 -26.79
N GLY A 486 4.67 -13.45 -26.52
CA GLY A 486 4.38 -14.87 -26.35
C GLY A 486 4.44 -15.34 -24.89
N GLU A 487 3.63 -16.36 -24.57
CA GLU A 487 3.46 -16.95 -23.24
C GLU A 487 4.79 -17.40 -22.63
N GLN A 488 5.62 -18.14 -23.38
CA GLN A 488 6.91 -18.65 -22.89
C GLN A 488 7.89 -17.55 -22.49
N LYS A 489 7.97 -16.45 -23.25
CA LYS A 489 8.89 -15.35 -22.95
C LYS A 489 8.43 -14.53 -21.75
N LEU A 490 7.12 -14.30 -21.62
CA LEU A 490 6.57 -13.64 -20.44
C LEU A 490 6.73 -14.52 -19.20
N ALA A 491 6.50 -15.83 -19.32
CA ALA A 491 6.71 -16.80 -18.25
C ALA A 491 8.18 -16.82 -17.77
N ALA A 492 9.14 -16.88 -18.70
CA ALA A 492 10.57 -16.78 -18.39
C ALA A 492 10.92 -15.44 -17.72
N THR A 493 10.35 -14.34 -18.21
CA THR A 493 10.51 -13.01 -17.59
C THR A 493 10.06 -13.01 -16.14
N MET A 494 8.86 -13.51 -15.86
CA MET A 494 8.32 -13.55 -14.50
C MET A 494 9.09 -14.50 -13.60
N SER A 495 9.60 -15.61 -14.13
CA SER A 495 10.48 -16.51 -13.38
C SER A 495 11.82 -15.90 -13.03
N ALA A 496 12.39 -15.08 -13.91
CA ALA A 496 13.62 -14.34 -13.62
C ALA A 496 13.35 -13.21 -12.63
N PHE A 497 12.23 -12.50 -12.79
CA PHE A 497 11.82 -11.38 -11.94
C PHE A 497 11.52 -11.81 -10.50
N SER A 498 10.81 -12.92 -10.30
CA SER A 498 10.43 -13.43 -8.95
C SER A 498 11.62 -13.78 -8.07
N LYS A 499 12.78 -14.08 -8.68
CA LYS A 499 14.04 -14.42 -7.99
C LYS A 499 14.87 -13.20 -7.61
N LEU A 500 14.49 -12.00 -8.07
CA LEU A 500 15.23 -10.78 -7.75
C LEU A 500 14.94 -10.33 -6.32
N THR A 501 15.97 -9.88 -5.63
CA THR A 501 15.84 -9.19 -4.33
C THR A 501 15.21 -7.81 -4.47
N ASN A 502 15.49 -7.12 -5.59
CA ASN A 502 14.85 -5.85 -5.93
C ASN A 502 13.86 -6.03 -7.08
N GLN A 503 12.58 -6.13 -6.73
CA GLN A 503 11.46 -6.24 -7.67
C GLN A 503 10.83 -4.85 -7.89
N SER A 504 11.43 -4.06 -8.78
CA SER A 504 10.95 -2.74 -9.17
C SER A 504 10.46 -2.77 -10.61
N VAL A 505 9.69 -1.78 -11.03
CA VAL A 505 9.30 -1.64 -12.45
C VAL A 505 10.52 -1.62 -13.40
N LYS A 506 11.63 -1.01 -12.97
CA LYS A 506 12.87 -0.97 -13.75
C LYS A 506 13.46 -2.37 -13.94
N THR A 507 13.49 -3.18 -12.88
CA THR A 507 14.02 -4.55 -12.98
C THR A 507 13.07 -5.47 -13.73
N PHE A 508 11.75 -5.25 -13.66
CA PHE A 508 10.77 -5.94 -14.50
C PHE A 508 10.99 -5.65 -16.00
N ILE A 509 11.11 -4.38 -16.40
CA ILE A 509 11.42 -3.99 -17.79
C ILE A 509 12.76 -4.56 -18.24
N ALA A 510 13.78 -4.55 -17.37
CA ALA A 510 15.08 -5.15 -17.69
C ALA A 510 14.95 -6.66 -17.97
N GLN A 511 14.22 -7.41 -17.14
CA GLN A 511 13.99 -8.85 -17.39
C GLN A 511 13.16 -9.10 -18.64
N LEU A 512 12.16 -8.25 -18.92
CA LEU A 512 11.42 -8.28 -20.19
C LEU A 512 12.38 -8.13 -21.38
N ASN A 513 13.24 -7.12 -21.35
CA ASN A 513 14.16 -6.85 -22.45
C ASN A 513 15.15 -8.01 -22.66
N ILE A 514 15.71 -8.55 -21.57
CA ILE A 514 16.63 -9.70 -21.60
C ILE A 514 15.96 -10.93 -22.21
N ASN A 515 14.78 -11.31 -21.71
CA ASN A 515 14.12 -12.57 -22.13
C ASN A 515 13.43 -12.47 -23.49
N THR A 516 13.14 -11.26 -23.97
CA THR A 516 12.44 -11.06 -25.24
C THR A 516 13.37 -10.69 -26.39
N GLY A 517 14.53 -10.10 -26.10
CA GLY A 517 15.45 -9.51 -27.08
C GLY A 517 14.92 -8.22 -27.72
N LYS A 518 13.94 -7.55 -27.06
CA LYS A 518 13.28 -6.33 -27.53
C LYS A 518 13.44 -5.23 -26.49
N ASP A 519 13.51 -3.98 -26.91
CA ASP A 519 13.31 -2.87 -25.99
C ASP A 519 11.80 -2.63 -25.81
N LEU A 520 11.29 -2.95 -24.62
CA LEU A 520 9.87 -2.85 -24.27
C LEU A 520 9.59 -1.68 -23.31
N GLU A 521 10.55 -0.80 -23.06
CA GLU A 521 10.38 0.31 -22.14
C GLU A 521 9.23 1.23 -22.56
N LEU A 522 9.19 1.65 -23.82
CA LEU A 522 8.10 2.48 -24.34
C LEU A 522 6.75 1.76 -24.33
N PHE A 523 6.75 0.44 -24.54
CA PHE A 523 5.52 -0.35 -24.48
C PHE A 523 4.95 -0.26 -23.07
N VAL A 524 5.73 -0.65 -22.07
CA VAL A 524 5.30 -0.69 -20.67
C VAL A 524 4.94 0.72 -20.19
N ASN A 525 5.80 1.71 -20.43
CA ASN A 525 5.60 3.07 -19.94
C ASN A 525 4.36 3.74 -20.53
N SER A 526 4.00 3.46 -21.79
CA SER A 526 2.76 4.01 -22.38
C SER A 526 1.50 3.62 -21.59
N TRP A 527 1.50 2.41 -21.00
CA TRP A 527 0.40 1.94 -20.15
C TRP A 527 0.53 2.37 -18.69
N LEU A 528 1.75 2.45 -18.16
CA LEU A 528 1.98 2.78 -16.76
C LEU A 528 1.66 4.23 -16.42
N HIS A 529 2.05 5.17 -17.27
CA HIS A 529 1.95 6.60 -17.01
C HIS A 529 0.57 7.19 -17.36
N SER A 530 -0.13 6.61 -18.33
CA SER A 530 -1.44 7.13 -18.72
C SER A 530 -2.50 6.76 -17.68
N LYS A 531 -3.40 7.70 -17.39
CA LYS A 531 -4.58 7.46 -16.54
C LYS A 531 -5.77 6.88 -17.30
N VAL A 532 -5.71 6.87 -18.63
CA VAL A 532 -6.80 6.41 -19.51
C VAL A 532 -6.42 5.10 -20.21
N ILE A 533 -7.35 4.51 -20.94
CA ILE A 533 -7.09 3.47 -21.94
C ILE A 533 -7.16 4.05 -23.37
N PRO A 534 -6.66 3.34 -24.40
CA PRO A 534 -6.78 3.81 -25.78
C PRO A 534 -8.24 4.06 -26.15
N THR A 535 -8.51 5.19 -26.81
CA THR A 535 -9.76 5.43 -27.53
C THR A 535 -9.45 5.41 -29.02
N LEU A 536 -10.08 4.51 -29.77
CA LEU A 536 -9.81 4.30 -31.19
C LEU A 536 -10.95 4.79 -32.06
N SER A 537 -10.62 5.52 -33.11
CA SER A 537 -11.50 5.77 -34.26
C SER A 537 -10.90 5.14 -35.52
N VAL A 538 -11.74 4.87 -36.53
CA VAL A 538 -11.31 4.25 -37.79
C VAL A 538 -11.86 5.05 -38.95
N GLU A 539 -10.97 5.46 -39.84
CA GLU A 539 -11.33 5.95 -41.17
C GLU A 539 -11.16 4.82 -42.18
N GLN A 540 -12.27 4.48 -42.85
CA GLN A 540 -12.27 3.44 -43.88
C GLN A 540 -12.14 4.07 -45.27
N ALA A 541 -11.15 3.62 -46.04
CA ALA A 541 -11.10 3.84 -47.49
C ALA A 541 -11.37 2.54 -48.24
N LYS A 542 -11.18 2.55 -49.58
CA LYS A 542 -11.51 1.41 -50.44
C LYS A 542 -10.89 0.10 -49.94
N ASN A 543 -9.59 0.07 -49.71
CA ASN A 543 -8.84 -1.13 -49.31
C ASN A 543 -7.92 -0.89 -48.10
N THR A 544 -8.14 0.19 -47.35
CA THR A 544 -7.35 0.54 -46.18
C THR A 544 -8.24 0.93 -45.00
N LEU A 545 -7.79 0.61 -43.80
CA LEU A 545 -8.34 1.13 -42.55
C LEU A 545 -7.26 1.96 -41.86
N THR A 546 -7.54 3.23 -41.61
CA THR A 546 -6.67 4.12 -40.86
C THR A 546 -7.18 4.17 -39.43
N ILE A 547 -6.42 3.59 -38.51
CA ILE A 547 -6.77 3.52 -37.08
C ILE A 547 -6.09 4.69 -36.38
N ILE A 548 -6.87 5.48 -35.64
CA ILE A 548 -6.41 6.69 -34.96
C ILE A 548 -6.60 6.49 -33.46
N GLN A 549 -5.54 6.74 -32.69
CA GLN A 549 -5.61 6.81 -31.23
C GLN A 549 -6.02 8.24 -30.85
N GLU A 550 -7.23 8.44 -30.35
CA GLU A 550 -7.78 9.75 -29.99
C GLU A 550 -7.29 10.24 -28.62
N SER A 551 -6.86 9.32 -27.74
CA SER A 551 -6.38 9.61 -26.39
C SER A 551 -4.84 9.68 -26.34
N ASP A 552 -4.18 9.14 -25.31
CA ASP A 552 -2.71 9.00 -25.32
C ASP A 552 -2.27 7.98 -26.40
N VAL A 553 -1.00 8.03 -26.82
CA VAL A 553 -0.46 7.03 -27.74
C VAL A 553 -0.01 5.82 -26.93
N PHE A 554 -0.66 4.69 -27.16
CA PHE A 554 -0.29 3.41 -26.55
C PHE A 554 0.41 2.52 -27.56
N ILE A 555 1.25 1.62 -27.03
CA ILE A 555 1.82 0.53 -27.81
C ILE A 555 1.16 -0.79 -27.39
N PHE A 556 0.50 -1.47 -28.32
CA PHE A 556 -0.15 -2.76 -28.05
C PHE A 556 -0.50 -3.53 -29.33
N PRO A 557 -0.55 -4.88 -29.27
CA PRO A 557 -1.05 -5.68 -30.38
C PRO A 557 -2.56 -5.51 -30.56
N LEU A 558 -3.00 -5.38 -31.81
CA LEU A 558 -4.41 -5.30 -32.18
C LEU A 558 -4.67 -6.22 -33.39
N THR A 559 -5.68 -7.07 -33.29
CA THR A 559 -6.17 -7.83 -34.46
C THR A 559 -7.27 -7.02 -35.14
N VAL A 560 -7.17 -6.86 -36.46
CA VAL A 560 -8.15 -6.16 -37.28
C VAL A 560 -8.71 -7.13 -38.30
N GLN A 561 -10.04 -7.26 -38.35
CA GLN A 561 -10.74 -8.07 -39.34
C GLN A 561 -11.43 -7.15 -40.35
N ALA A 562 -11.28 -7.45 -41.63
CA ALA A 562 -12.03 -6.82 -42.72
C ALA A 562 -12.79 -7.89 -43.52
N THR A 563 -14.06 -7.64 -43.80
CA THR A 563 -14.85 -8.42 -44.76
C THR A 563 -14.95 -7.61 -46.04
N LEU A 564 -14.53 -8.19 -47.16
CA LEU A 564 -14.50 -7.55 -48.47
C LEU A 564 -15.84 -7.70 -49.20
N LYS A 565 -16.11 -6.85 -50.19
CA LYS A 565 -17.34 -6.92 -51.02
C LYS A 565 -17.52 -8.25 -51.77
N ASN A 566 -16.44 -9.01 -51.99
CA ASN A 566 -16.50 -10.36 -52.59
C ASN A 566 -16.76 -11.47 -51.55
N GLY A 567 -17.09 -11.13 -50.30
CA GLY A 567 -17.37 -12.07 -49.21
C GLY A 567 -16.13 -12.60 -48.49
N LYS A 568 -14.91 -12.36 -49.00
CA LYS A 568 -13.67 -12.82 -48.35
C LYS A 568 -13.44 -12.06 -47.04
N THR A 569 -13.14 -12.78 -45.96
CA THR A 569 -12.75 -12.20 -44.67
C THR A 569 -11.25 -12.36 -44.45
N LEU A 570 -10.60 -11.26 -44.07
CA LEU A 570 -9.17 -11.17 -43.81
C LEU A 570 -8.92 -10.67 -42.39
N LYS A 571 -7.97 -11.30 -41.68
CA LYS A 571 -7.50 -10.84 -40.37
C LYS A 571 -6.03 -10.40 -40.49
N LYS A 572 -5.68 -9.25 -39.92
CA LYS A 572 -4.28 -8.79 -39.77
C LYS A 572 -4.03 -8.45 -38.30
N LYS A 573 -2.98 -9.03 -37.72
CA LYS A 573 -2.46 -8.65 -36.40
C LYS A 573 -1.41 -7.56 -36.61
N ILE A 574 -1.65 -6.40 -36.03
CA ILE A 574 -0.74 -5.25 -36.08
C ILE A 574 -0.30 -4.90 -34.67
N VAL A 575 0.73 -4.05 -34.56
CA VAL A 575 1.13 -3.43 -33.31
C VAL A 575 0.87 -1.95 -33.48
N LEU A 576 -0.14 -1.42 -32.79
CA LEU A 576 -0.32 0.02 -32.72
C LEU A 576 0.85 0.61 -31.94
N SER A 577 1.46 1.66 -32.46
CA SER A 577 2.64 2.30 -31.85
C SER A 577 2.75 3.80 -32.14
N SER A 578 1.81 4.34 -32.91
CA SER A 578 1.77 5.75 -33.30
C SER A 578 0.34 6.28 -33.24
N ARG A 579 0.20 7.60 -33.32
CA ARG A 579 -1.10 8.29 -33.32
C ARG A 579 -2.04 7.75 -34.40
N THR A 580 -1.49 7.43 -35.57
CA THR A 580 -2.25 7.00 -36.75
C THR A 580 -1.54 5.84 -37.42
N GLN A 581 -2.25 4.75 -37.68
CA GLN A 581 -1.68 3.57 -38.33
C GLN A 581 -2.63 3.02 -39.39
N THR A 582 -2.12 2.89 -40.61
CA THR A 582 -2.90 2.40 -41.76
C THR A 582 -2.66 0.91 -41.98
N VAL A 583 -3.75 0.15 -42.12
CA VAL A 583 -3.73 -1.27 -42.45
C VAL A 583 -4.29 -1.46 -43.85
N HIS A 584 -3.48 -2.02 -44.75
CA HIS A 584 -3.90 -2.37 -46.10
C HIS A 584 -4.53 -3.78 -46.15
N PHE A 585 -5.57 -3.97 -46.95
CA PHE A 585 -6.19 -5.27 -47.21
C PHE A 585 -6.23 -5.59 -48.70
N ASP A 586 -5.56 -6.67 -49.08
CA ASP A 586 -5.49 -7.12 -50.47
C ASP A 586 -6.80 -7.79 -50.91
N GLY A 587 -7.16 -7.68 -52.19
CA GLY A 587 -8.27 -8.46 -52.77
C GLY A 587 -9.62 -7.75 -52.88
N GLY A 588 -9.69 -6.43 -52.72
CA GLY A 588 -10.84 -5.63 -53.16
C GLY A 588 -11.27 -4.54 -52.18
N THR A 589 -12.54 -4.13 -52.32
CA THR A 589 -13.11 -3.06 -51.47
C THR A 589 -13.59 -3.64 -50.14
N ILE A 590 -13.25 -3.00 -49.03
CA ILE A 590 -13.73 -3.33 -47.68
C ILE A 590 -15.24 -3.04 -47.63
N LEU A 591 -16.03 -4.03 -47.24
CA LEU A 591 -17.46 -3.91 -46.98
C LEU A 591 -17.72 -3.54 -45.53
N SER A 592 -17.08 -4.23 -44.59
CA SER A 592 -17.18 -3.97 -43.15
C SER A 592 -15.88 -4.36 -42.43
N TYR A 593 -15.71 -3.89 -41.20
CA TYR A 593 -14.57 -4.22 -40.36
C TYR A 593 -14.98 -4.50 -38.91
N LYS A 594 -14.10 -5.18 -38.19
CA LYS A 594 -14.17 -5.34 -36.74
C LYS A 594 -12.77 -5.13 -36.17
N LEU A 595 -12.64 -4.14 -35.27
CA LEU A 595 -11.47 -4.04 -34.41
C LEU A 595 -11.58 -5.10 -33.32
N ASP A 596 -10.48 -5.78 -33.05
CA ASP A 596 -10.36 -6.80 -32.01
C ASP A 596 -11.47 -7.87 -32.07
N PRO A 597 -11.54 -8.66 -33.15
CA PRO A 597 -12.60 -9.65 -33.33
C PRO A 597 -12.65 -10.72 -32.24
N ASP A 598 -11.54 -10.89 -31.51
CA ASP A 598 -11.29 -11.93 -30.52
C ASP A 598 -11.36 -11.43 -29.06
N ASP A 599 -11.75 -10.16 -28.82
CA ASP A 599 -11.82 -9.50 -27.51
C ASP A 599 -10.49 -9.59 -26.72
N ALA A 600 -9.36 -9.43 -27.41
CA ALA A 600 -8.00 -9.59 -26.89
C ALA A 600 -7.27 -8.25 -26.64
N ALA A 601 -7.94 -7.11 -26.73
CA ALA A 601 -7.39 -5.78 -26.47
C ALA A 601 -8.29 -4.90 -25.58
N LEU A 602 -7.65 -4.00 -24.82
CA LEU A 602 -8.31 -3.02 -23.95
C LEU A 602 -8.34 -1.64 -24.60
N PHE A 603 -9.50 -1.21 -25.08
CA PHE A 603 -9.72 0.12 -25.66
C PHE A 603 -11.22 0.47 -25.68
N PHE A 604 -11.52 1.77 -25.81
CA PHE A 604 -12.82 2.28 -26.22
C PHE A 604 -12.86 2.46 -27.73
N SER A 605 -13.97 2.07 -28.37
CA SER A 605 -14.24 2.44 -29.76
C SER A 605 -15.10 3.69 -29.78
N LYS A 606 -14.73 4.65 -30.63
CA LYS A 606 -15.54 5.82 -30.94
C LYS A 606 -16.50 5.55 -32.09
#